data_AF-A0A7W0RH98-F1
#
_entry.id   AF-A0A7W0RH98-F1
#
_cell.length_a   1.000
_cell.length_b   1.000
_cell.length_c   1.000
_cell.angle_alpha   90.00
_cell.angle_beta   90.00
_cell.angle_gamma   90.00
#
_symmetry.space_group_name_H-M   'P 1'
#
loop_
_entity.id
_entity.type
_entity.pdbx_description
1 polymer ?
#
loop_
_entity_poly.entity_id
_entity_poly.type
_entity_poly.pdbx_seq_one_letter_code
_entity_poly.pdbx_strand_id
1 'polypeptide(L)'
;MRSKRAYAGRLSRSSRRGARLGFRFSGDRLFIVGRTGRRGGRALVRLNGRRRVVSFYSRRTRNRKVVAILRAKRRGLNRVQIVNLGRKGSRRARGTRVEIDALGVRRL
;
A
#
# COMPACT_ATOMS: atom_id res chain seq x y z
N MET A 1 14.34 -20.57 -2.08
CA MET A 1 14.89 -19.19 -2.14
C MET A 1 13.89 -18.17 -1.57
N ARG A 2 14.13 -17.64 -0.37
CA ARG A 2 13.38 -16.50 0.20
C ARG A 2 13.68 -15.25 -0.61
N SER A 3 12.68 -14.61 -1.23
CA SER A 3 12.92 -13.34 -1.93
C SER A 3 13.27 -12.24 -0.92
N LYS A 4 14.52 -11.79 -0.97
CA LYS A 4 15.24 -10.91 -0.03
C LYS A 4 14.74 -9.45 0.07
N ARG A 5 13.47 -9.16 -0.20
CA ARG A 5 12.90 -7.79 -0.08
C ARG A 5 11.42 -7.75 0.29
N ALA A 6 10.92 -8.68 1.11
CA ALA A 6 9.65 -8.39 1.79
C ALA A 6 9.90 -7.19 2.72
N TYR A 7 9.20 -6.08 2.53
CA TYR A 7 9.25 -4.97 3.48
C TYR A 7 8.96 -5.54 4.87
N ALA A 8 9.96 -5.42 5.75
CA ALA A 8 10.23 -6.32 6.85
C ALA A 8 9.27 -6.14 8.03
N GLY A 9 8.28 -7.03 8.17
CA GLY A 9 7.65 -7.47 9.44
C GLY A 9 7.12 -6.44 10.44
N ARG A 10 7.27 -5.14 10.17
CA ARG A 10 7.04 -4.01 11.06
C ARG A 10 6.23 -2.98 10.29
N LEU A 11 5.20 -2.44 10.94
CA LEU A 11 4.29 -1.49 10.33
C LEU A 11 5.02 -0.19 9.91
N SER A 12 5.06 0.15 8.61
CA SER A 12 5.39 1.52 8.20
C SER A 12 4.15 2.40 8.30
N ARG A 13 4.31 3.55 8.94
CA ARG A 13 3.24 4.53 9.13
C ARG A 13 3.73 5.90 8.72
N SER A 14 2.88 6.65 8.02
CA SER A 14 3.06 8.08 7.84
C SER A 14 1.72 8.81 7.73
N SER A 15 1.64 10.02 8.26
CA SER A 15 0.56 11.00 8.02
C SER A 15 1.02 12.19 7.16
N ARG A 16 2.31 12.26 6.82
CA ARG A 16 2.90 13.38 6.06
C ARG A 16 2.53 13.27 4.59
N ARG A 17 1.92 14.33 4.05
CA ARG A 17 1.67 14.48 2.61
C ARG A 17 2.98 14.31 1.84
N GLY A 18 2.96 13.51 0.77
CA GLY A 18 4.12 13.28 -0.10
C GLY A 18 5.09 12.20 0.40
N ALA A 19 4.93 11.70 1.63
CA ALA A 19 5.71 10.55 2.10
C ALA A 19 5.51 9.36 1.16
N ARG A 20 6.61 8.71 0.78
CA ARG A 20 6.63 7.73 -0.32
C ARG A 20 7.37 6.45 0.06
N LEU A 21 6.82 5.31 -0.36
CA LEU A 21 7.47 4.01 -0.34
C LEU A 21 7.59 3.50 -1.77
N GLY A 22 8.79 3.05 -2.16
CA GLY A 22 9.05 2.49 -3.48
C GLY A 22 9.46 1.01 -3.36
N PHE A 23 8.92 0.17 -4.24
CA PHE A 23 9.25 -1.24 -4.27
C PHE A 23 9.31 -1.78 -5.70
N ARG A 24 10.26 -2.66 -5.97
CA ARG A 24 10.40 -3.36 -7.26
C ARG A 24 10.16 -4.84 -7.04
N PHE A 25 9.40 -5.48 -7.94
CA PHE A 25 9.04 -6.89 -7.81
C PHE A 25 8.89 -7.59 -9.16
N SER A 26 9.13 -8.89 -9.16
CA SER A 26 8.81 -9.79 -10.27
C SER A 26 7.61 -10.65 -9.86
N GLY A 27 6.56 -10.63 -10.69
CA GLY A 27 5.27 -11.25 -10.40
C GLY A 27 4.13 -10.48 -11.06
N ASP A 28 2.98 -11.12 -11.21
CA ASP A 28 1.84 -10.58 -11.96
C ASP A 28 0.78 -9.89 -11.06
N ARG A 29 0.91 -10.05 -9.74
CA ARG A 29 0.06 -9.38 -8.76
C ARG A 29 0.87 -8.88 -7.56
N LEU A 30 0.51 -7.68 -7.11
CA LEU A 30 0.97 -7.09 -5.86
C LEU A 30 -0.22 -6.91 -4.92
N PHE A 31 -0.05 -7.34 -3.68
CA PHE A 31 -0.98 -7.15 -2.57
C PHE A 31 -0.40 -6.11 -1.62
N ILE A 32 -1.14 -5.03 -1.38
CA ILE A 32 -0.81 -4.06 -0.34
C ILE A 32 -1.55 -4.48 0.92
N VAL A 33 -0.82 -4.94 1.92
CA VAL A 33 -1.36 -5.35 3.21
C VAL A 33 -1.06 -4.29 4.24
N GLY A 34 -2.06 -3.88 5.02
CA GLY A 34 -1.89 -2.81 5.99
C GLY A 34 -2.97 -2.75 7.05
N ARG A 35 -2.75 -1.82 7.99
CA ARG A 35 -3.71 -1.49 9.04
C ARG A 35 -4.70 -0.47 8.51
N THR A 36 -5.99 -0.76 8.64
CA THR A 36 -7.07 0.18 8.36
C THR A 36 -7.75 0.64 9.64
N GLY A 37 -8.32 1.84 9.65
CA GLY A 37 -9.02 2.36 10.82
C GLY A 37 -9.47 3.81 10.68
N ARG A 38 -10.02 4.37 11.76
CA ARG A 38 -10.61 5.73 11.73
C ARG A 38 -9.61 6.83 11.43
N ARG A 39 -8.32 6.62 11.71
CA ARG A 39 -7.23 7.56 11.37
C ARG A 39 -6.69 7.37 9.94
N GLY A 40 -7.26 6.45 9.16
CA GLY A 40 -6.82 6.09 7.83
C GLY A 40 -7.03 7.18 6.78
N GLY A 41 -5.98 7.43 6.00
CA GLY A 41 -5.93 8.37 4.89
C GLY A 41 -6.06 7.71 3.52
N ARG A 42 -5.79 8.49 2.48
CA ARG A 42 -5.66 8.01 1.10
C ARG A 42 -4.20 7.99 0.67
N ALA A 43 -3.84 6.96 -0.09
CA ALA A 43 -2.57 6.88 -0.79
C ALA A 43 -2.80 6.85 -2.31
N LEU A 44 -1.89 7.48 -3.06
CA LEU A 44 -1.75 7.26 -4.49
C LEU A 44 -0.76 6.13 -4.71
N VAL A 45 -1.22 5.09 -5.39
CA VAL A 45 -0.42 3.95 -5.82
C VAL A 45 -0.11 4.13 -7.30
N ARG A 46 1.18 4.05 -7.65
CA ARG A 46 1.67 4.09 -9.03
C ARG A 46 2.31 2.75 -9.35
N LEU A 47 1.75 1.98 -10.28
CA LEU A 47 2.31 0.71 -10.74
C LEU A 47 2.67 0.86 -12.22
N ASN A 48 3.97 0.85 -12.53
CA ASN A 48 4.48 1.05 -13.91
C ASN A 48 3.80 2.23 -14.63
N GLY A 49 3.72 3.38 -13.96
CA GLY A 49 3.05 4.59 -14.47
C GLY A 49 1.55 4.64 -14.26
N ARG A 50 0.84 3.50 -14.14
CA ARG A 50 -0.61 3.46 -13.87
C ARG A 50 -0.93 3.94 -12.47
N ARG A 51 -1.95 4.79 -12.32
CA ARG A 51 -2.31 5.45 -11.06
C ARG A 51 -3.61 4.89 -10.49
N ARG A 52 -3.63 4.63 -9.18
CA ARG A 52 -4.84 4.26 -8.42
C ARG A 52 -4.82 4.89 -7.04
N VAL A 53 -5.93 5.46 -6.60
CA VAL A 53 -6.08 5.92 -5.21
C VAL A 53 -6.65 4.79 -4.36
N VAL A 54 -6.07 4.58 -3.17
CA VAL A 54 -6.49 3.55 -2.21
C VAL A 54 -6.75 4.21 -0.84
N SER A 55 -7.73 3.70 -0.11
CA SER A 55 -8.11 4.22 1.20
C SER A 55 -7.72 3.25 2.32
N PHE A 56 -7.11 3.77 3.37
CA PHE A 56 -6.80 3.05 4.61
C PHE A 56 -7.89 3.27 5.67
N TYR A 57 -8.99 3.95 5.34
CA TYR A 57 -10.07 4.21 6.29
C TYR A 57 -10.95 2.97 6.50
N SER A 58 -11.28 2.72 7.77
CA SER A 58 -12.31 1.77 8.20
C SER A 58 -12.94 2.28 9.50
N ARG A 59 -14.22 1.99 9.74
CA ARG A 59 -14.91 2.35 11.00
C ARG A 59 -14.30 1.64 12.21
N ARG A 60 -13.77 0.43 12.03
CA ARG A 60 -13.05 -0.38 13.04
C ARG A 60 -11.59 -0.54 12.65
N THR A 61 -10.71 -0.59 13.64
CA THR A 61 -9.30 -0.90 13.40
C THR A 61 -9.17 -2.36 12.96
N ARG A 62 -8.48 -2.62 11.86
CA ARG A 62 -8.15 -3.97 11.41
C ARG A 62 -6.69 -4.00 10.97
N ASN A 63 -5.90 -4.91 11.52
CA ASN A 63 -4.50 -5.11 11.13
C ASN A 63 -4.43 -6.13 9.99
N ARG A 64 -3.32 -6.13 9.23
CA ARG A 64 -3.03 -7.12 8.18
C ARG A 64 -4.15 -7.30 7.15
N LYS A 65 -4.84 -6.21 6.77
CA LYS A 65 -5.88 -6.25 5.74
C LYS A 65 -5.29 -6.00 4.36
N VAL A 66 -5.76 -6.75 3.36
CA VAL A 66 -5.48 -6.45 1.95
C VAL A 66 -6.24 -5.16 1.60
N VAL A 67 -5.50 -4.06 1.49
CA VAL A 67 -6.03 -2.73 1.15
C VAL A 67 -6.20 -2.59 -0.35
N ALA A 68 -5.33 -3.21 -1.13
CA ALA A 68 -5.43 -3.22 -2.58
C ALA A 68 -4.74 -4.45 -3.19
N ILE A 69 -5.28 -4.88 -4.32
CA ILE A 69 -4.67 -5.84 -5.24
C ILE A 69 -4.43 -5.10 -6.55
N LEU A 70 -3.19 -5.17 -7.04
CA LEU A 70 -2.78 -4.57 -8.30
C LEU A 70 -2.35 -5.68 -9.27
N ARG A 71 -2.84 -5.61 -10.50
CA ARG A 71 -2.37 -6.47 -11.59
C ARG A 71 -1.19 -5.80 -12.29
N ALA A 72 -0.13 -6.55 -12.48
CA ALA A 72 1.14 -6.10 -13.04
C ALA A 72 1.43 -6.84 -14.37
N LYS A 73 2.50 -6.45 -15.06
CA LYS A 73 2.94 -7.22 -16.24
C LYS A 73 3.48 -8.57 -15.75
N ARG A 74 3.06 -9.67 -16.39
CA ARG A 74 3.48 -11.04 -16.02
C ARG A 74 4.98 -11.24 -16.19
N ARG A 75 5.56 -10.64 -17.25
CA ARG A 75 6.99 -10.69 -17.54
C ARG A 75 7.66 -9.35 -17.19
N GLY A 76 8.88 -9.43 -16.69
CA GLY A 76 9.73 -8.27 -16.39
C GLY A 76 9.61 -7.74 -14.96
N LEU A 77 10.46 -6.75 -14.65
CA LEU A 77 10.51 -6.10 -13.35
C LEU A 77 9.44 -5.01 -13.26
N ASN A 78 8.52 -5.16 -12.31
CA ASN A 78 7.49 -4.18 -12.03
C ASN A 78 7.97 -3.21 -10.93
N ARG A 79 7.55 -1.95 -11.01
CA ARG A 79 7.83 -0.91 -10.01
C ARG A 79 6.53 -0.35 -9.47
N VAL A 80 6.38 -0.40 -8.14
CA VAL A 80 5.32 0.27 -7.42
C VAL A 80 5.87 1.44 -6.59
N GLN A 81 5.11 2.53 -6.55
CA GLN A 81 5.31 3.62 -5.60
C GLN A 81 3.99 3.89 -4.88
N ILE A 82 4.03 4.01 -3.56
CA ILE A 82 2.89 4.34 -2.72
C ILE A 82 3.17 5.69 -2.08
N VAL A 83 2.31 6.67 -2.30
CA VAL A 83 2.49 8.05 -1.85
C VAL A 83 1.32 8.45 -0.97
N ASN A 84 1.60 8.88 0.27
CA ASN A 84 0.55 9.42 1.13
C ASN A 84 0.05 10.76 0.58
N LEU A 85 -1.25 10.85 0.32
CA LEU A 85 -1.84 12.07 -0.22
C LEU A 85 -2.09 13.14 0.83
N GLY A 86 -1.91 12.86 2.13
CA GLY A 86 -2.27 13.77 3.22
C GLY A 86 -3.77 14.09 3.22
N ARG A 87 -4.60 13.20 2.68
CA ARG A 87 -6.06 13.36 2.56
C ARG A 87 -6.76 12.28 3.38
N LYS A 88 -7.86 12.64 4.03
CA LYS A 88 -8.70 11.69 4.78
C LYS A 88 -9.26 10.60 3.86
N GLY A 89 -9.32 9.36 4.36
CA GLY A 89 -9.93 8.25 3.62
C GLY A 89 -11.44 8.40 3.46
N SER A 90 -12.09 9.07 4.40
CA SER A 90 -13.53 9.39 4.44
C SER A 90 -13.75 10.71 5.19
N ARG A 91 -14.90 11.37 4.99
CA ARG A 91 -15.31 12.56 5.78
C ARG A 91 -15.27 12.28 7.30
N ARG A 92 -15.61 11.06 7.71
CA ARG A 92 -15.62 10.62 9.13
C ARG A 92 -14.23 10.22 9.66
N ALA A 93 -13.18 10.29 8.85
CA ALA A 93 -11.84 9.95 9.29
C ALA A 93 -11.27 11.02 10.24
N ARG A 94 -10.54 10.55 11.25
CA ARG A 94 -9.85 11.35 12.28
C ARG A 94 -8.36 11.54 11.96
N GLY A 95 -7.94 11.30 10.72
CA GLY A 95 -6.53 11.39 10.33
C GLY A 95 -6.27 11.02 8.87
N THR A 96 -5.00 11.02 8.51
CA THR A 96 -4.49 10.81 7.14
C THR A 96 -3.44 9.70 7.07
N ARG A 97 -3.47 8.77 8.02
CA ARG A 97 -2.45 7.73 8.15
C ARG A 97 -2.53 6.74 6.99
N VAL A 98 -1.37 6.48 6.40
CA VAL A 98 -1.14 5.34 5.51
C VAL A 98 -0.24 4.39 6.29
N GLU A 99 -0.71 3.15 6.46
CA GLU A 99 -0.14 2.17 7.39
C GLU A 99 0.02 0.83 6.69
N ILE A 100 1.24 0.48 6.29
CA ILE A 100 1.55 -0.72 5.50
C ILE A 100 2.25 -1.74 6.41
N ASP A 101 1.67 -2.93 6.49
CA ASP A 101 2.22 -4.07 7.23
C ASP A 101 3.18 -4.87 6.33
N ALA A 102 2.77 -5.14 5.09
CA ALA A 102 3.53 -5.96 4.16
C ALA A 102 3.16 -5.68 2.69
N LEU A 103 4.06 -6.08 1.79
CA LEU A 103 3.79 -6.19 0.36
C LEU A 103 3.89 -7.67 -0.04
N GLY A 104 2.78 -8.25 -0.45
CA GLY A 104 2.71 -9.62 -0.96
C GLY A 104 2.85 -9.63 -2.49
N VAL A 105 3.56 -10.60 -3.05
CA VAL A 105 3.73 -10.76 -4.49
C VAL A 105 3.36 -12.16 -4.89
N ARG A 106 2.52 -12.30 -5.92
CA ARG A 106 2.28 -13.60 -6.55
C ARG A 106 3.19 -13.75 -7.77
N ARG A 107 3.91 -14.86 -7.81
CA ARG A 107 4.63 -15.35 -8.97
C ARG A 107 3.83 -16.49 -9.56
N LEU A 108 3.67 -16.48 -10.88
CA LEU A 108 3.23 -17.64 -11.65
C LEU A 108 4.46 -18.44 -12.05
#